data_AF-A0A3D0P1F9-F1
#
_entry.id   AF-A0A3D0P1F9-F1
#
_cell.length_a   1.000
_cell.length_b   1.000
_cell.length_c   1.000
_cell.angle_alpha   90.00
_cell.angle_beta   90.00
_cell.angle_gamma   90.00
#
_symmetry.space_group_name_H-M   'P 1'
#
loop_
_entity.id
_entity.type
_entity.pdbx_description
1 polymer ?
#
loop_
_entity_poly.entity_id
_entity_poly.type
_entity_poly.pdbx_seq_one_letter_code
_entity_poly.pdbx_strand_id
1 'polypeptide(L)'
;MAHDEKGTLKFDRFTVIPAERQFIDAERPVRLPPRVFDTLVLLVRNAGKVLSKDEIMRSVWPDSFVEENNLAQNISLLRRVLGETRDNKFIETVPKFGYRFVMPRSERAASVPDIEVEGAIGDPTSPIGQMVREPEALELPGTRYAQNGEVNLAYQVVGEGPVDIVFVMGWVSHLEYFWKHHLFASFLRRLASFSRLILFDKRGTGLSDRVPLNELPTLEQRMEDLHAVMDAAGSERAFLFGVSEGGPMCALFAATYPERTAGLMMFGTYAKRTRDVDYPWAPEADERSKFFETVRRDWGKPVGVEERAPSMANDHEFCEWWAAYLRMGASPGAAVALTKMNAEIDVRSVLPLVRVPTLVMHRKGDLCLRVDEGRYVASRIPGSKFVEFDGDDHLPFVGDHESVINAVAGFMSETVWQDVPERVLATVMTVKIVDIEGESIRQRIERSISLFRGSPIDLGSDNIVATFDGPARAIRCGLAIIGDARRSGDAVRVGLHTGECDVVGGRYGGVASELSQRIAAFADEGTVVVSRTVKDLVAGSGIGFNEIGLRSFEGIEGEWRLFDVID
;
A
#
# COMPACT_ATOMS: atom_id res chain seq x y z
N MET A 1 12.70 9.35 47.85
CA MET A 1 13.54 9.61 46.67
C MET A 1 14.80 10.31 47.16
N ALA A 2 15.98 9.87 46.72
CA ALA A 2 17.23 10.58 46.98
C ALA A 2 17.50 11.50 45.78
N HIS A 3 17.57 12.81 46.02
CA HIS A 3 18.02 13.77 45.02
C HIS A 3 19.53 13.96 45.21
N ASP A 4 20.31 13.72 44.16
CA ASP A 4 21.73 14.07 44.12
C ASP A 4 21.91 15.41 43.36
N GLU A 5 23.00 16.13 43.62
CA GLU A 5 23.29 17.52 43.19
C GLU A 5 23.27 17.76 41.66
N LYS A 6 23.02 16.72 40.84
CA LYS A 6 22.88 16.78 39.38
C LYS A 6 21.46 16.59 38.83
N GLY A 7 20.43 16.53 39.67
CA GLY A 7 19.02 16.46 39.20
C GLY A 7 18.61 15.10 38.59
N THR A 8 19.39 14.05 38.83
CA THR A 8 19.08 12.66 38.47
C THR A 8 17.90 12.14 39.30
N LEU A 9 16.96 11.43 38.66
CA LEU A 9 15.81 10.80 39.30
C LEU A 9 15.99 9.28 39.29
N LYS A 10 15.96 8.64 40.45
CA LYS A 10 16.07 7.18 40.58
C LYS A 10 14.82 6.58 41.21
N PHE A 11 14.31 5.50 40.62
CA PHE A 11 13.18 4.75 41.13
C PHE A 11 13.24 3.29 40.68
N ASP A 12 12.99 2.36 41.60
CA ASP A 12 13.15 0.92 41.36
C ASP A 12 14.50 0.62 40.70
N ARG A 13 14.52 -0.05 39.54
CA ARG A 13 15.73 -0.32 38.75
C ARG A 13 16.07 0.77 37.71
N PHE A 14 15.29 1.85 37.67
CA PHE A 14 15.36 2.88 36.64
C PHE A 14 16.11 4.13 37.11
N THR A 15 16.91 4.69 36.21
CA THR A 15 17.56 6.00 36.38
C THR A 15 17.19 6.92 35.21
N VAL A 16 16.67 8.11 35.52
CA VAL A 16 16.39 9.17 34.56
C VAL A 16 17.38 10.29 34.79
N ILE A 17 18.07 10.75 33.74
CA ILE A 17 18.96 11.90 33.75
C ILE A 17 18.33 12.98 32.85
N PRO A 18 17.48 13.88 33.39
CA PRO A 18 16.74 14.84 32.57
C PRO A 18 17.64 15.77 31.75
N ALA A 19 18.77 16.20 32.30
CA ALA A 19 19.71 17.11 31.64
C ALA A 19 20.34 16.50 30.37
N GLU A 20 20.51 15.18 30.34
CA GLU A 20 21.10 14.44 29.21
C GLU A 20 20.04 13.71 28.35
N ARG A 21 18.76 13.85 28.72
CA ARG A 21 17.63 13.10 28.14
C ARG A 21 17.85 11.58 28.09
N GLN A 22 18.51 11.03 29.11
CA GLN A 22 18.81 9.61 29.21
C GLN A 22 17.85 8.89 30.18
N PHE A 23 17.38 7.72 29.75
CA PHE A 23 16.63 6.78 30.58
C PHE A 23 17.37 5.45 30.59
N ILE A 24 17.61 4.90 31.77
CA ILE A 24 18.43 3.71 32.00
C ILE A 24 17.61 2.69 32.80
N ASP A 25 17.50 1.45 32.31
CA ASP A 25 16.90 0.31 33.00
C ASP A 25 18.01 -0.67 33.43
N ALA A 26 18.23 -0.82 34.75
CA ALA A 26 19.18 -1.78 35.34
C ALA A 26 20.55 -1.81 34.64
N GLU A 27 21.11 -0.62 34.36
CA GLU A 27 22.38 -0.35 33.65
C GLU A 27 22.34 -0.29 32.12
N ARG A 28 21.20 -0.56 31.46
CA ARG A 28 21.05 -0.44 30.00
C ARG A 28 20.39 0.88 29.59
N PRO A 29 20.99 1.69 28.70
CA PRO A 29 20.32 2.85 28.13
C PRO A 29 19.14 2.42 27.25
N VAL A 30 17.96 2.98 27.49
CA VAL A 30 16.74 2.75 26.71
C VAL A 30 16.29 4.06 26.09
N ARG A 31 16.20 4.09 24.76
CA ARG A 31 15.81 5.31 24.03
C ARG A 31 14.29 5.48 24.08
N LEU A 32 13.84 6.60 24.66
CA LEU A 32 12.43 7.01 24.68
C LEU A 32 12.17 8.12 23.65
N PRO A 33 11.02 8.12 22.96
CA PRO A 33 10.59 9.25 22.16
C PRO A 33 10.55 10.54 22.99
N PRO A 34 10.82 11.73 22.42
CA PRO A 34 10.99 12.95 23.20
C PRO A 34 9.83 13.28 24.15
N ARG A 35 8.58 13.24 23.65
CA ARG A 35 7.38 13.56 24.45
C ARG A 35 7.06 12.50 25.49
N VAL A 36 7.43 11.24 25.23
CA VAL A 36 7.29 10.12 26.17
C VAL A 36 8.28 10.30 27.33
N PHE A 37 9.52 10.69 27.02
CA PHE A 37 10.53 11.03 28.02
C PHE A 37 10.10 12.21 28.88
N ASP A 38 9.59 13.29 28.27
CA ASP A 38 9.12 14.47 29.00
C ASP A 38 7.92 14.14 29.90
N THR A 39 7.00 13.29 29.43
CA THR A 39 5.88 12.76 30.23
C THR A 39 6.38 11.97 31.43
N LEU A 40 7.38 11.10 31.25
CA LEU A 40 7.99 10.34 32.35
C LEU A 40 8.64 11.26 33.38
N VAL A 41 9.45 12.23 32.93
CA VAL A 41 10.10 13.20 33.83
C VAL A 41 9.06 13.98 34.64
N LEU A 42 7.97 14.43 34.00
CA LEU A 42 6.90 15.17 34.67
C LEU A 42 6.20 14.31 35.73
N LEU A 43 5.85 13.07 35.39
CA LEU A 43 5.19 12.14 36.29
C LEU A 43 6.08 11.76 37.48
N VAL A 44 7.36 11.45 37.23
CA VAL A 44 8.31 11.07 38.29
C VAL A 44 8.62 12.24 39.22
N ARG A 45 8.76 13.47 38.70
CA ARG A 45 8.94 14.68 39.53
C ARG A 45 7.75 14.97 40.43
N ASN A 46 6.55 14.55 40.03
CA ASN A 46 5.31 14.72 40.77
C ASN A 46 4.81 13.41 41.39
N ALA A 47 5.72 12.47 41.68
CA ALA A 47 5.36 11.17 42.21
C ALA A 47 4.47 11.28 43.47
N GLY A 48 3.43 10.44 43.51
CA GLY A 48 2.41 10.46 44.56
C GLY A 48 1.29 11.50 44.37
N LYS A 49 1.46 12.50 43.49
CA LYS A 49 0.41 13.47 43.16
C LYS A 49 -0.37 13.02 41.93
N VAL A 50 -1.67 13.28 41.92
CA VAL A 50 -2.50 13.13 40.72
C VAL A 50 -2.29 14.37 39.86
N LEU A 51 -1.81 14.19 38.65
CA LEU A 51 -1.77 15.25 37.63
C LEU A 51 -2.95 15.05 36.70
N SER A 52 -3.67 16.13 36.43
CA SER A 52 -4.76 16.09 35.47
C SER A 52 -4.26 15.93 34.04
N LYS A 53 -5.11 15.40 33.15
CA LYS A 53 -4.76 15.24 31.74
C LYS A 53 -4.34 16.57 31.12
N ASP A 54 -5.11 17.64 31.38
CA ASP A 54 -4.84 18.99 30.88
C ASP A 54 -3.54 19.59 31.41
N GLU A 55 -3.18 19.30 32.66
CA GLU A 55 -1.90 19.75 33.24
C GLU A 55 -0.71 19.05 32.59
N ILE A 56 -0.83 17.74 32.35
CA ILE A 56 0.22 16.98 31.66
C ILE A 56 0.34 17.44 30.22
N MET A 57 -0.79 17.60 29.51
CA MET A 57 -0.80 18.02 28.11
C MET A 57 -0.18 19.42 27.94
N ARG A 58 -0.58 20.40 28.76
CA ARG A 58 0.01 21.75 28.70
C ARG A 58 1.50 21.79 29.05
N SER A 59 1.95 20.91 29.93
CA SER A 59 3.36 20.86 30.35
C SER A 59 4.26 20.17 29.32
N VAL A 60 3.76 19.10 28.70
CA VAL A 60 4.54 18.29 27.74
C VAL A 60 4.46 18.87 26.32
N TRP A 61 3.37 19.58 25.98
CA TRP A 61 3.16 20.23 24.68
C TRP A 61 2.76 21.71 24.85
N PRO A 62 3.68 22.59 25.29
CA PRO A 62 3.35 24.00 25.54
C PRO A 62 2.97 24.78 24.26
N ASP A 63 3.49 24.36 23.11
CA ASP A 63 3.36 25.06 21.83
C ASP A 63 2.47 24.29 20.82
N SER A 64 1.64 23.34 21.28
CA SER A 64 0.83 22.50 20.38
C SER A 64 -0.48 22.08 21.04
N PHE A 65 -1.59 22.15 20.29
CA PHE A 65 -2.87 21.61 20.75
C PHE A 65 -2.88 20.10 20.47
N VAL A 66 -3.01 19.28 21.52
CA VAL A 66 -2.99 17.82 21.43
C VAL A 66 -4.21 17.24 22.10
N GLU A 67 -4.77 16.19 21.50
CA GLU A 67 -5.91 15.47 22.07
C GLU A 67 -5.47 14.52 23.20
N GLU A 68 -6.38 14.20 24.12
CA GLU A 68 -6.12 13.30 25.25
C GLU A 68 -5.55 11.93 24.84
N ASN A 69 -5.83 11.49 23.60
CA ASN A 69 -5.33 10.25 23.05
C ASN A 69 -3.78 10.21 22.97
N ASN A 70 -3.14 11.35 22.70
CA ASN A 70 -1.67 11.46 22.68
C ASN A 70 -1.07 11.19 24.06
N LEU A 71 -1.71 11.73 25.11
CA LEU A 71 -1.32 11.44 26.48
C LEU A 71 -1.56 9.97 26.82
N ALA A 72 -2.69 9.39 26.43
CA ALA A 72 -2.99 7.97 26.66
C ALA A 72 -1.95 7.03 26.01
N GLN A 73 -1.48 7.37 24.80
CA GLN A 73 -0.41 6.63 24.11
C GLN A 73 0.93 6.74 24.82
N ASN A 74 1.34 7.95 25.24
CA ASN A 74 2.56 8.14 26.04
C ASN A 74 2.51 7.31 27.33
N ILE A 75 1.37 7.33 28.03
CA ILE A 75 1.17 6.52 29.24
C ILE A 75 1.29 5.03 28.91
N SER A 76 0.61 4.54 27.87
CA SER A 76 0.68 3.13 27.45
C SER A 76 2.11 2.66 27.15
N LEU A 77 2.89 3.47 26.42
CA LEU A 77 4.29 3.15 26.14
C LEU A 77 5.14 3.17 27.40
N LEU A 78 4.96 4.15 28.29
CA LEU A 78 5.66 4.17 29.58
C LEU A 78 5.35 2.94 30.41
N ARG A 79 4.09 2.50 30.49
CA ARG A 79 3.72 1.26 31.19
C ARG A 79 4.45 0.04 30.64
N ARG A 80 4.56 -0.06 29.31
CA ARG A 80 5.28 -1.16 28.65
C ARG A 80 6.77 -1.12 28.95
N VAL A 81 7.40 0.05 28.83
CA VAL A 81 8.84 0.23 29.09
C VAL A 81 9.19 -0.04 30.54
N LEU A 82 8.34 0.41 31.47
CA LEU A 82 8.52 0.18 32.91
C LEU A 82 8.21 -1.27 33.32
N GLY A 83 7.74 -2.10 32.38
CA GLY A 83 7.38 -3.50 32.64
C GLY A 83 6.21 -3.63 33.61
N GLU A 84 5.22 -2.72 33.53
CA GLU A 84 4.05 -2.77 34.41
C GLU A 84 3.26 -4.07 34.24
N THR A 85 2.92 -4.68 35.37
CA THR A 85 2.04 -5.84 35.45
C THR A 85 0.84 -5.53 36.35
N ARG A 86 -0.09 -6.46 36.51
CA ARG A 86 -1.23 -6.28 37.43
C ARG A 86 -0.79 -6.01 38.87
N ASP A 87 0.32 -6.62 39.28
CA ASP A 87 0.86 -6.59 40.65
C ASP A 87 1.96 -5.54 40.84
N ASN A 88 2.55 -5.04 39.75
CA ASN A 88 3.61 -4.04 39.77
C ASN A 88 3.26 -2.84 38.88
N LYS A 89 2.65 -1.80 39.45
CA LYS A 89 2.24 -0.59 38.72
C LYS A 89 3.15 0.59 39.07
N PHE A 90 3.51 1.37 38.06
CA PHE A 90 4.25 2.63 38.20
C PHE A 90 3.40 3.86 37.88
N ILE A 91 2.35 3.71 37.08
CA ILE A 91 1.45 4.77 36.64
C ILE A 91 0.01 4.30 36.85
N GLU A 92 -0.64 4.90 37.83
CA GLU A 92 -2.04 4.67 38.14
C GLU A 92 -2.93 5.62 37.34
N THR A 93 -3.96 5.09 36.67
CA THR A 93 -5.04 5.90 36.11
C THR A 93 -6.03 6.22 37.22
N VAL A 94 -6.26 7.50 37.51
CA VAL A 94 -7.29 7.98 38.44
C VAL A 94 -8.51 8.40 37.60
N PRO A 95 -9.60 7.62 37.58
CA PRO A 95 -10.73 7.87 36.69
C PRO A 95 -11.29 9.28 36.85
N LYS A 96 -11.56 9.97 35.73
CA LYS A 96 -12.04 11.36 35.65
C LYS A 96 -11.06 12.46 36.12
N PHE A 97 -9.90 12.10 36.67
CA PHE A 97 -8.94 13.08 37.18
C PHE A 97 -7.64 13.09 36.38
N GLY A 98 -7.02 11.95 36.09
CA GLY A 98 -5.77 11.92 35.32
C GLY A 98 -4.86 10.76 35.70
N TYR A 99 -3.57 11.02 35.83
CA TYR A 99 -2.55 10.00 36.09
C TYR A 99 -1.71 10.34 37.33
N ARG A 100 -1.31 9.30 38.06
CA ARG A 100 -0.43 9.41 39.23
C ARG A 100 0.71 8.44 39.10
N PHE A 101 1.95 8.93 39.27
CA PHE A 101 3.10 8.03 39.38
C PHE A 101 3.14 7.43 40.78
N VAL A 102 3.13 6.10 40.86
CA VAL A 102 3.12 5.30 42.08
C VAL A 102 4.39 4.46 42.15
N MET A 103 4.95 4.32 43.36
CA MET A 103 6.09 3.43 43.58
C MET A 103 5.58 2.09 44.11
N PRO A 104 6.00 0.96 43.54
CA PRO A 104 5.73 -0.34 44.13
C PRO A 104 6.31 -0.38 45.55
N ARG A 105 5.50 -0.73 46.54
CA ARG A 105 5.97 -0.91 47.91
C ARG A 105 6.80 -2.20 47.95
N SER A 106 8.12 -2.07 48.13
CA SER A 106 8.95 -3.19 48.59
C SER A 106 8.40 -3.68 49.93
N GLU A 107 8.13 -4.98 50.04
CA GLU A 107 7.51 -5.61 51.20
C GLU A 107 8.22 -5.25 52.51
N ARG A 108 7.44 -4.70 53.44
CA ARG A 108 7.62 -4.95 54.88
C ARG A 108 6.26 -5.22 55.50
N ALA A 109 6.16 -6.42 56.05
CA ALA A 109 5.00 -6.97 56.75
C ALA A 109 4.50 -6.07 57.88
N ALA A 110 3.17 -5.96 57.98
CA ALA A 110 2.46 -5.90 59.25
C ALA A 110 0.99 -6.29 59.00
N SER A 111 0.60 -7.38 59.66
CA SER A 111 -0.75 -7.93 59.81
C SER A 111 -1.79 -6.89 60.26
N VAL A 112 -3.01 -6.97 59.74
CA VAL A 112 -4.23 -6.44 60.39
C VAL A 112 -5.38 -7.45 60.18
N PRO A 113 -6.21 -7.73 61.21
CA PRO A 113 -7.02 -8.94 61.31
C PRO A 113 -8.43 -8.82 60.72
N ASP A 114 -9.09 -9.97 60.67
CA ASP A 114 -10.47 -10.24 60.26
C ASP A 114 -11.48 -9.20 60.77
N ILE A 115 -12.36 -8.74 59.88
CA ILE A 115 -13.65 -8.16 60.25
C ILE A 115 -14.74 -8.88 59.46
N GLU A 116 -15.62 -9.51 60.23
CA GLU A 116 -16.80 -10.24 59.84
C GLU A 116 -17.81 -9.36 59.08
N VAL A 117 -18.47 -9.95 58.09
CA VAL A 117 -19.61 -9.34 57.39
C VAL A 117 -20.88 -9.93 57.99
N GLU A 118 -21.55 -9.18 58.87
CA GLU A 118 -22.96 -9.39 59.20
C GLU A 118 -23.85 -8.54 58.29
N GLY A 119 -24.94 -9.15 57.83
CA GLY A 119 -25.74 -8.67 56.72
C GLY A 119 -26.80 -7.60 57.03
N ALA A 120 -27.43 -7.13 55.96
CA ALA A 120 -28.78 -6.59 55.98
C ALA A 120 -29.42 -6.78 54.60
N ILE A 121 -30.58 -7.43 54.61
CA ILE A 121 -31.52 -7.60 53.50
C ILE A 121 -32.46 -6.37 53.49
N GLY A 122 -32.76 -5.85 52.30
CA GLY A 122 -33.83 -4.87 51.98
C GLY A 122 -33.41 -4.03 50.77
N ASP A 123 -34.18 -3.79 49.69
CA ASP A 123 -35.61 -3.81 49.37
C ASP A 123 -35.73 -3.86 47.81
N PRO A 124 -36.62 -4.68 47.21
CA PRO A 124 -36.72 -4.88 45.75
C PRO A 124 -37.52 -3.80 44.99
N THR A 125 -37.38 -2.51 45.35
CA THR A 125 -38.04 -1.41 44.61
C THR A 125 -37.10 -0.22 44.37
N SER A 126 -36.15 -0.39 43.44
CA SER A 126 -35.39 0.74 42.88
C SER A 126 -35.17 0.57 41.38
N PRO A 127 -35.49 1.58 40.54
CA PRO A 127 -35.48 1.46 39.09
C PRO A 127 -34.04 1.62 38.58
N ILE A 128 -33.31 0.51 38.48
CA ILE A 128 -32.08 0.42 37.67
C ILE A 128 -32.22 -0.78 36.73
N GLY A 129 -33.31 -0.77 35.96
CA GLY A 129 -33.35 -1.40 34.65
C GLY A 129 -32.96 -0.35 33.62
N GLN A 130 -32.03 -0.72 32.72
CA GLN A 130 -31.54 0.04 31.57
C GLN A 130 -30.44 1.09 31.82
N MET A 131 -29.19 0.61 31.87
CA MET A 131 -28.13 1.15 31.02
C MET A 131 -27.24 -0.02 30.59
N VAL A 132 -27.75 -0.85 29.70
CA VAL A 132 -26.87 -1.47 28.70
C VAL A 132 -26.38 -0.27 27.88
N ARG A 133 -25.13 0.17 28.09
CA ARG A 133 -24.51 1.12 27.16
C ARG A 133 -24.46 0.42 25.81
N GLU A 134 -25.25 0.90 24.86
CA GLU A 134 -24.97 0.62 23.45
C GLU A 134 -23.50 0.95 23.16
N PRO A 135 -22.80 0.16 22.33
CA PRO A 135 -21.44 0.49 21.94
C PRO A 135 -21.44 1.90 21.34
N GLU A 136 -20.52 2.76 21.81
CA GLU A 136 -20.33 4.11 21.28
C GLU A 136 -20.40 4.07 19.75
N ALA A 137 -21.29 4.87 19.18
CA ALA A 137 -21.55 4.89 17.74
C ALA A 137 -20.22 5.02 16.98
N LEU A 138 -20.01 4.14 15.99
CA LEU A 138 -18.88 4.23 15.07
C LEU A 138 -18.90 5.62 14.40
N GLU A 139 -17.96 6.49 14.75
CA GLU A 139 -17.57 7.53 13.79
C GLU A 139 -16.83 6.82 12.65
N LEU A 140 -17.55 6.64 11.54
CA LEU A 140 -16.96 6.12 10.31
C LEU A 140 -15.94 7.13 9.79
N PRO A 141 -14.79 6.67 9.24
CA PRO A 141 -13.82 7.58 8.65
C PRO A 141 -14.46 8.43 7.55
N GLY A 142 -14.16 9.73 7.54
CA GLY A 142 -14.67 10.63 6.51
C GLY A 142 -14.05 10.32 5.14
N THR A 143 -14.90 10.08 4.13
CA THR A 143 -14.47 9.90 2.74
C THR A 143 -14.05 11.24 2.13
N ARG A 144 -12.87 11.26 1.51
CA ARG A 144 -12.28 12.40 0.79
C ARG A 144 -12.01 12.01 -0.65
N TYR A 145 -11.67 12.98 -1.49
CA TYR A 145 -11.39 12.74 -2.91
C TYR A 145 -10.03 13.29 -3.31
N ALA A 146 -9.25 12.47 -4.00
CA ALA A 146 -8.04 12.86 -4.70
C ALA A 146 -8.35 13.01 -6.19
N GLN A 147 -7.65 13.90 -6.89
CA GLN A 147 -7.89 14.13 -8.32
C GLN A 147 -6.69 13.60 -9.14
N ASN A 148 -6.97 12.79 -10.15
CA ASN A 148 -5.98 12.36 -11.15
C ASN A 148 -6.52 12.67 -12.56
N GLY A 149 -6.14 13.83 -13.09
CA GLY A 149 -6.74 14.37 -14.31
C GLY A 149 -8.22 14.71 -14.07
N GLU A 150 -9.11 14.16 -14.88
CA GLU A 150 -10.56 14.37 -14.77
C GLU A 150 -11.25 13.37 -13.83
N VAL A 151 -10.50 12.46 -13.19
CA VAL A 151 -11.04 11.38 -12.34
C VAL A 151 -10.90 11.73 -10.87
N ASN A 152 -12.00 11.60 -10.11
CA ASN A 152 -12.02 11.68 -8.67
C ASN A 152 -11.90 10.29 -8.03
N LEU A 153 -10.98 10.17 -7.08
CA LEU A 153 -10.64 8.94 -6.38
C LEU A 153 -11.04 9.08 -4.92
N ALA A 154 -12.04 8.32 -4.50
CA ALA A 154 -12.46 8.28 -3.11
C ALA A 154 -11.37 7.61 -2.26
N TYR A 155 -11.01 8.22 -1.14
CA TYR A 155 -10.05 7.68 -0.18
C TYR A 155 -10.46 8.02 1.27
N GLN A 156 -9.95 7.22 2.21
CA GLN A 156 -10.08 7.43 3.65
C GLN A 156 -8.69 7.31 4.30
N VAL A 157 -8.48 8.05 5.39
CA VAL A 157 -7.29 7.94 6.25
C VAL A 157 -7.75 7.57 7.65
N VAL A 158 -7.15 6.52 8.21
CA VAL A 158 -7.53 5.95 9.51
C VAL A 158 -6.30 5.75 10.38
N GLY A 159 -6.36 6.23 11.62
CA GLY A 159 -5.22 6.16 12.54
C GLY A 159 -4.22 7.31 12.33
N GLU A 160 -3.34 7.46 13.32
CA GLU A 160 -2.34 8.54 13.39
C GLU A 160 -0.92 7.98 13.60
N GLY A 161 -0.72 6.70 13.26
CA GLY A 161 0.56 6.04 13.41
C GLY A 161 1.66 6.73 12.57
N PRO A 162 2.93 6.62 12.97
CA PRO A 162 4.03 7.36 12.36
C PRO A 162 4.46 6.82 10.98
N VAL A 163 3.86 5.73 10.53
CA VAL A 163 4.18 5.04 9.27
C VAL A 163 2.90 4.85 8.48
N ASP A 164 2.96 5.18 7.19
CA ASP A 164 1.82 5.02 6.29
C ASP A 164 1.73 3.59 5.74
N ILE A 165 0.52 3.06 5.71
CA ILE A 165 0.16 1.89 4.91
C ILE A 165 -0.87 2.31 3.88
N VAL A 166 -0.61 2.11 2.59
CA VAL A 166 -1.66 2.20 1.57
C VAL A 166 -2.19 0.79 1.32
N PHE A 167 -3.44 0.55 1.67
CA PHE A 167 -4.08 -0.75 1.51
C PHE A 167 -4.87 -0.81 0.21
N VAL A 168 -4.44 -1.71 -0.68
CA VAL A 168 -4.96 -1.87 -2.04
C VAL A 168 -5.74 -3.18 -2.13
N MET A 169 -7.05 -3.09 -1.86
CA MET A 169 -7.96 -4.23 -2.02
C MET A 169 -8.07 -4.67 -3.49
N GLY A 170 -8.15 -5.97 -3.75
CA GLY A 170 -8.27 -6.52 -5.10
C GLY A 170 -9.70 -6.50 -5.68
N TRP A 171 -9.80 -6.64 -7.00
CA TRP A 171 -11.03 -6.78 -7.78
C TRP A 171 -12.00 -5.57 -7.69
N VAL A 172 -12.94 -5.60 -6.76
CA VAL A 172 -13.89 -4.51 -6.48
C VAL A 172 -13.75 -4.09 -5.03
N SER A 173 -13.96 -2.81 -4.75
CA SER A 173 -13.91 -2.25 -3.39
C SER A 173 -15.03 -1.23 -3.17
N HIS A 174 -15.34 -0.98 -1.90
CA HIS A 174 -16.21 0.12 -1.49
C HIS A 174 -15.84 0.57 -0.07
N LEU A 175 -15.26 1.75 0.06
CA LEU A 175 -14.69 2.26 1.32
C LEU A 175 -15.64 2.22 2.50
N GLU A 176 -16.87 2.71 2.33
CA GLU A 176 -17.82 2.73 3.44
C GLU A 176 -18.35 1.35 3.81
N TYR A 177 -18.32 0.40 2.87
CA TYR A 177 -18.92 -0.91 3.06
C TYR A 177 -17.94 -1.91 3.72
N PHE A 178 -16.64 -1.62 3.66
CA PHE A 178 -15.62 -2.30 4.47
C PHE A 178 -15.99 -2.34 5.96
N TRP A 179 -16.52 -1.22 6.46
CA TRP A 179 -16.84 -1.03 7.88
C TRP A 179 -18.13 -1.71 8.32
N LYS A 180 -18.92 -2.26 7.39
CA LYS A 180 -20.22 -2.88 7.67
C LYS A 180 -20.12 -4.33 8.15
N HIS A 181 -19.00 -5.00 7.92
CA HIS A 181 -18.75 -6.34 8.45
C HIS A 181 -17.67 -6.32 9.53
N HIS A 182 -17.93 -6.97 10.67
CA HIS A 182 -17.07 -6.90 11.84
C HIS A 182 -15.66 -7.43 11.59
N LEU A 183 -15.50 -8.54 10.85
CA LEU A 183 -14.18 -9.10 10.50
C LEU A 183 -13.30 -8.10 9.74
N PHE A 184 -13.86 -7.48 8.70
CA PHE A 184 -13.10 -6.54 7.88
C PHE A 184 -12.83 -5.23 8.63
N ALA A 185 -13.83 -4.69 9.33
CA ALA A 185 -13.65 -3.52 10.18
C ALA A 185 -12.57 -3.75 11.26
N SER A 186 -12.55 -4.94 11.89
CA SER A 186 -11.55 -5.32 12.90
C SER A 186 -10.15 -5.36 12.30
N PHE A 187 -10.00 -6.01 11.14
CA PHE A 187 -8.73 -6.08 10.41
C PHE A 187 -8.17 -4.68 10.07
N LEU A 188 -9.00 -3.79 9.52
CA LEU A 188 -8.59 -2.42 9.20
C LEU A 188 -8.23 -1.61 10.44
N ARG A 189 -9.03 -1.70 11.52
CA ARG A 189 -8.70 -1.04 12.80
C ARG A 189 -7.39 -1.55 13.37
N ARG A 190 -7.12 -2.84 13.22
CA ARG A 190 -5.89 -3.44 13.74
C ARG A 190 -4.67 -2.95 12.98
N LEU A 191 -4.72 -2.87 11.65
CA LEU A 191 -3.67 -2.23 10.85
C LEU A 191 -3.49 -0.75 11.24
N ALA A 192 -4.59 0.01 11.37
CA ALA A 192 -4.57 1.41 11.79
C ALA A 192 -4.10 1.63 13.24
N SER A 193 -4.06 0.59 14.08
CA SER A 193 -3.61 0.71 15.48
C SER A 193 -2.11 0.95 15.63
N PHE A 194 -1.33 0.68 14.57
CA PHE A 194 0.12 0.89 14.54
C PHE A 194 0.62 1.63 13.28
N SER A 195 -0.30 2.11 12.44
CA SER A 195 -0.01 2.84 11.20
C SER A 195 -1.02 3.96 10.98
N ARG A 196 -0.72 4.87 10.05
CA ARG A 196 -1.72 5.71 9.40
C ARG A 196 -2.15 4.99 8.12
N LEU A 197 -3.34 4.41 8.16
CA LEU A 197 -3.87 3.53 7.13
C LEU A 197 -4.63 4.36 6.08
N ILE A 198 -4.15 4.33 4.85
CA ILE A 198 -4.73 4.99 3.69
C ILE A 198 -5.48 3.93 2.88
N LEU A 199 -6.78 4.13 2.72
CA LEU A 199 -7.69 3.27 1.97
C LEU A 199 -8.18 4.05 0.75
N PHE A 200 -8.37 3.40 -0.38
CA PHE A 200 -9.03 4.04 -1.53
C PHE A 200 -9.82 3.06 -2.37
N ASP A 201 -10.83 3.58 -3.06
CA ASP A 201 -11.49 2.88 -4.14
C ASP A 201 -10.77 3.18 -5.45
N LYS A 202 -10.40 2.14 -6.20
CA LYS A 202 -9.75 2.32 -7.51
C LYS A 202 -10.75 2.96 -8.48
N ARG A 203 -10.27 3.72 -9.47
CA ARG A 203 -11.13 4.23 -10.55
C ARG A 203 -12.00 3.10 -11.13
N GLY A 204 -13.28 3.39 -11.36
CA GLY A 204 -14.26 2.42 -11.82
C GLY A 204 -14.91 1.57 -10.71
N THR A 205 -14.48 1.69 -9.46
CA THR A 205 -15.01 0.93 -8.32
C THR A 205 -15.50 1.82 -7.18
N GLY A 206 -16.43 1.30 -6.39
CA GLY A 206 -16.89 1.90 -5.15
C GLY A 206 -17.37 3.34 -5.31
N LEU A 207 -16.80 4.23 -4.49
CA LEU A 207 -17.12 5.65 -4.43
C LEU A 207 -16.28 6.53 -5.37
N SER A 208 -15.32 5.94 -6.10
CA SER A 208 -14.55 6.64 -7.13
C SER A 208 -15.31 6.75 -8.44
N ASP A 209 -14.90 7.71 -9.29
CA ASP A 209 -15.55 7.93 -10.58
C ASP A 209 -15.57 6.66 -11.45
N ARG A 210 -16.68 6.49 -12.17
CA ARG A 210 -16.89 5.35 -13.07
C ARG A 210 -16.10 5.53 -14.37
N VAL A 211 -15.67 4.40 -14.93
CA VAL A 211 -14.94 4.35 -16.21
C VAL A 211 -15.81 3.73 -17.31
N PRO A 212 -15.65 4.13 -18.58
CA PRO A 212 -16.34 3.49 -19.69
C PRO A 212 -15.99 2.00 -19.80
N LEU A 213 -16.97 1.16 -20.13
CA LEU A 213 -16.76 -0.30 -20.21
C LEU A 213 -15.85 -0.73 -21.37
N ASN A 214 -15.73 0.11 -22.39
CA ASN A 214 -14.89 -0.08 -23.56
C ASN A 214 -13.51 0.58 -23.44
N GLU A 215 -13.25 1.30 -22.35
CA GLU A 215 -11.98 1.99 -22.09
C GLU A 215 -11.57 1.74 -20.63
N LEU A 216 -11.12 0.52 -20.37
CA LEU A 216 -10.76 0.10 -19.03
C LEU A 216 -9.43 0.71 -18.59
N PRO A 217 -9.27 0.97 -17.29
CA PRO A 217 -8.08 1.62 -16.80
C PRO A 217 -6.88 0.68 -16.84
N THR A 218 -5.78 1.09 -17.46
CA THR A 218 -4.55 0.28 -17.46
C THR A 218 -4.01 0.07 -16.04
N LEU A 219 -3.13 -0.92 -15.88
CA LEU A 219 -2.41 -1.10 -14.62
C LEU A 219 -1.63 0.16 -14.23
N GLU A 220 -1.01 0.83 -15.20
CA GLU A 220 -0.35 2.12 -15.05
C GLU A 220 -1.30 3.23 -14.59
N GLN A 221 -2.47 3.41 -15.20
CA GLN A 221 -3.43 4.45 -14.77
C GLN A 221 -3.89 4.24 -13.32
N ARG A 222 -4.02 2.98 -12.90
CA ARG A 222 -4.39 2.65 -11.52
C ARG A 222 -3.22 2.78 -10.55
N MET A 223 -1.99 2.57 -11.01
CA MET A 223 -0.78 2.94 -10.26
C MET A 223 -0.69 4.46 -10.04
N GLU A 224 -1.00 5.25 -11.07
CA GLU A 224 -1.03 6.72 -10.96
C GLU A 224 -2.14 7.22 -10.02
N ASP A 225 -3.25 6.49 -9.91
CA ASP A 225 -4.28 6.76 -8.90
C ASP A 225 -3.75 6.58 -7.49
N LEU A 226 -2.99 5.51 -7.25
CA LEU A 226 -2.31 5.27 -5.98
C LEU A 226 -1.41 6.47 -5.64
N HIS A 227 -0.64 6.95 -6.61
CA HIS A 227 0.23 8.12 -6.46
C HIS A 227 -0.57 9.38 -6.08
N ALA A 228 -1.65 9.67 -6.82
CA ALA A 228 -2.49 10.83 -6.56
C ALA A 228 -3.18 10.77 -5.18
N VAL A 229 -3.61 9.59 -4.75
CA VAL A 229 -4.17 9.38 -3.40
C VAL A 229 -3.11 9.60 -2.33
N MET A 230 -1.88 9.10 -2.53
CA MET A 230 -0.77 9.34 -1.61
C MET A 230 -0.47 10.84 -1.48
N ASP A 231 -0.40 11.57 -2.60
CA ASP A 231 -0.17 13.01 -2.60
C ASP A 231 -1.29 13.77 -1.86
N ALA A 232 -2.57 13.45 -2.16
CA ALA A 232 -3.72 14.07 -1.50
C ALA A 232 -3.80 13.75 0.00
N ALA A 233 -3.32 12.58 0.43
CA ALA A 233 -3.22 12.18 1.83
C ALA A 233 -1.99 12.78 2.54
N GLY A 234 -1.08 13.45 1.82
CA GLY A 234 0.18 13.94 2.37
C GLY A 234 1.13 12.81 2.77
N SER A 235 1.13 11.72 2.00
CA SER A 235 2.00 10.56 2.21
C SER A 235 3.20 10.63 1.25
N GLU A 236 4.35 11.05 1.78
CA GLU A 236 5.59 11.10 1.00
C GLU A 236 6.13 9.70 0.69
N ARG A 237 5.95 8.74 1.61
CA ARG A 237 6.41 7.37 1.46
C ARG A 237 5.56 6.43 2.31
N ALA A 238 5.15 5.29 1.74
CA ALA A 238 4.27 4.34 2.42
C ALA A 238 4.65 2.88 2.19
N PHE A 239 4.27 2.01 3.13
CA PHE A 239 4.20 0.57 2.86
C PHE A 239 2.97 0.29 2.00
N LEU A 240 3.16 -0.41 0.90
CA LEU A 240 2.04 -0.78 0.01
C LEU A 240 1.56 -2.17 0.38
N PHE A 241 0.29 -2.30 0.74
CA PHE A 241 -0.32 -3.60 1.05
C PHE A 241 -1.33 -3.97 -0.04
N GLY A 242 -0.87 -4.72 -1.05
CA GLY A 242 -1.70 -5.23 -2.14
C GLY A 242 -2.32 -6.60 -1.84
N VAL A 243 -3.64 -6.72 -1.98
CA VAL A 243 -4.36 -7.99 -1.86
C VAL A 243 -4.81 -8.46 -3.23
N SER A 244 -4.58 -9.73 -3.58
CA SER A 244 -5.01 -10.29 -4.87
C SER A 244 -4.41 -9.48 -6.03
N GLU A 245 -5.27 -8.94 -6.89
CA GLU A 245 -4.91 -8.05 -7.99
C GLU A 245 -4.27 -6.72 -7.54
N GLY A 246 -4.48 -6.27 -6.30
CA GLY A 246 -3.77 -5.12 -5.75
C GLY A 246 -2.25 -5.34 -5.70
N GLY A 247 -1.79 -6.59 -5.65
CA GLY A 247 -0.37 -6.93 -5.66
C GLY A 247 0.35 -6.51 -6.95
N PRO A 248 -0.03 -6.99 -8.15
CA PRO A 248 0.56 -6.53 -9.41
C PRO A 248 0.67 -5.00 -9.55
N MET A 249 -0.35 -4.28 -9.12
CA MET A 249 -0.36 -2.82 -9.13
C MET A 249 0.69 -2.23 -8.17
N CYS A 250 0.76 -2.74 -6.94
CA CYS A 250 1.76 -2.31 -5.96
C CYS A 250 3.18 -2.70 -6.39
N ALA A 251 3.37 -3.83 -7.07
CA ALA A 251 4.66 -4.24 -7.60
C ALA A 251 5.14 -3.31 -8.71
N LEU A 252 4.25 -2.90 -9.62
CA LEU A 252 4.54 -1.88 -10.62
C LEU A 252 4.90 -0.55 -9.96
N PHE A 253 4.09 -0.08 -9.01
CA PHE A 253 4.38 1.14 -8.26
C PHE A 253 5.74 1.08 -7.57
N ALA A 254 6.03 -0.02 -6.87
CA ALA A 254 7.27 -0.19 -6.12
C ALA A 254 8.53 -0.22 -7.00
N ALA A 255 8.39 -0.71 -8.23
CA ALA A 255 9.48 -0.73 -9.22
C ALA A 255 9.69 0.65 -9.87
N THR A 256 8.60 1.39 -10.11
CA THR A 256 8.64 2.72 -10.75
C THR A 256 9.02 3.83 -9.77
N TYR A 257 8.47 3.80 -8.55
CA TYR A 257 8.61 4.82 -7.51
C TYR A 257 9.17 4.22 -6.20
N PRO A 258 10.38 3.63 -6.20
CA PRO A 258 10.98 3.07 -4.98
C PRO A 258 11.20 4.14 -3.90
N GLU A 259 11.41 5.40 -4.27
CA GLU A 259 11.53 6.54 -3.36
C GLU A 259 10.23 6.89 -2.64
N ARG A 260 9.08 6.54 -3.22
CA ARG A 260 7.74 6.68 -2.62
C ARG A 260 7.30 5.40 -1.89
N THR A 261 8.10 4.33 -1.95
CA THR A 261 7.71 3.00 -1.43
C THR A 261 8.61 2.56 -0.28
N ALA A 262 8.04 2.45 0.92
CA ALA A 262 8.73 1.96 2.11
C ALA A 262 9.08 0.47 2.05
N GLY A 263 8.15 -0.29 1.50
CA GLY A 263 8.19 -1.72 1.40
C GLY A 263 6.91 -2.21 0.76
N LEU A 264 7.00 -3.36 0.12
CA LEU A 264 5.88 -3.99 -0.58
C LEU A 264 5.40 -5.20 0.21
N MET A 265 4.12 -5.21 0.56
CA MET A 265 3.44 -6.32 1.23
C MET A 265 2.35 -6.83 0.31
N MET A 266 2.33 -8.14 0.06
CA MET A 266 1.37 -8.75 -0.85
C MET A 266 0.69 -9.93 -0.17
N PHE A 267 -0.64 -10.02 -0.21
CA PHE A 267 -1.37 -11.17 0.32
C PHE A 267 -2.19 -11.85 -0.77
N GLY A 268 -1.99 -13.17 -0.93
CA GLY A 268 -2.68 -14.00 -1.92
C GLY A 268 -2.61 -13.34 -3.29
N THR A 269 -1.43 -13.18 -3.86
CA THR A 269 -1.25 -12.43 -5.12
C THR A 269 -0.82 -13.33 -6.27
N TYR A 270 -0.63 -12.74 -7.46
CA TYR A 270 -0.26 -13.45 -8.67
C TYR A 270 0.64 -12.58 -9.56
N ALA A 271 1.43 -13.21 -10.42
CA ALA A 271 2.20 -12.51 -11.45
C ALA A 271 1.44 -12.40 -12.78
N LYS A 272 0.58 -13.38 -13.07
CA LYS A 272 -0.23 -13.51 -14.29
C LYS A 272 -1.52 -14.23 -13.97
N ARG A 273 -2.58 -14.06 -14.79
CA ARG A 273 -3.89 -14.69 -14.57
C ARG A 273 -4.41 -15.62 -15.65
N THR A 274 -3.56 -15.94 -16.60
CA THR A 274 -3.78 -16.94 -17.64
C THR A 274 -2.62 -17.92 -17.61
N ARG A 275 -2.92 -19.20 -17.80
CA ARG A 275 -1.90 -20.24 -17.85
C ARG A 275 -0.84 -19.93 -18.91
N ASP A 276 0.40 -20.21 -18.57
CA ASP A 276 1.54 -20.18 -19.49
C ASP A 276 2.48 -21.36 -19.19
N VAL A 277 3.41 -21.65 -20.10
CA VAL A 277 4.35 -22.78 -19.95
C VAL A 277 5.22 -22.65 -18.70
N ASP A 278 5.62 -21.41 -18.38
CA ASP A 278 6.41 -21.02 -17.22
C ASP A 278 5.54 -20.45 -16.08
N TYR A 279 4.21 -20.53 -16.22
CA TYR A 279 3.23 -20.11 -15.21
C TYR A 279 1.99 -21.04 -15.24
N PRO A 280 2.15 -22.33 -14.85
CA PRO A 280 1.14 -23.37 -15.10
C PRO A 280 -0.05 -23.36 -14.13
N TRP A 281 0.01 -22.56 -13.06
CA TRP A 281 -0.99 -22.59 -11.98
C TRP A 281 -2.20 -21.70 -12.23
N ALA A 282 -2.06 -20.70 -13.09
CA ALA A 282 -3.19 -19.86 -13.47
C ALA A 282 -4.27 -20.66 -14.23
N PRO A 283 -5.53 -20.20 -14.20
CA PRO A 283 -6.61 -20.80 -14.97
C PRO A 283 -6.35 -20.74 -16.48
N GLU A 284 -6.92 -21.71 -17.18
CA GLU A 284 -7.01 -21.74 -18.63
C GLU A 284 -7.95 -20.63 -19.15
N ALA A 285 -7.82 -20.28 -20.44
CA ALA A 285 -8.64 -19.23 -21.05
C ALA A 285 -10.15 -19.55 -21.04
N ASP A 286 -10.51 -20.83 -21.17
CA ASP A 286 -11.91 -21.28 -21.12
C ASP A 286 -12.47 -21.24 -19.69
N GLU A 287 -11.68 -21.59 -18.68
CA GLU A 287 -12.02 -21.43 -17.26
C GLU A 287 -12.27 -19.96 -16.91
N ARG A 288 -11.43 -19.04 -17.41
CA ARG A 288 -11.67 -17.59 -17.27
C ARG A 288 -12.97 -17.15 -17.95
N SER A 289 -13.21 -17.64 -19.16
CA SER A 289 -14.43 -17.32 -19.91
C SER A 289 -15.68 -17.77 -19.17
N LYS A 290 -15.67 -18.98 -18.58
CA LYS A 290 -16.74 -19.50 -17.73
C LYS A 290 -16.97 -18.62 -16.50
N PHE A 291 -15.89 -18.15 -15.86
CA PHE A 291 -16.01 -17.24 -14.72
C PHE A 291 -16.64 -15.89 -15.12
N PHE A 292 -16.32 -15.34 -16.31
CA PHE A 292 -16.97 -14.12 -16.79
C PHE A 292 -18.48 -14.29 -16.96
N GLU A 293 -18.93 -15.45 -17.46
CA GLU A 293 -20.36 -15.75 -17.59
C GLU A 293 -21.04 -15.90 -16.21
N THR A 294 -20.38 -16.54 -15.25
CA THR A 294 -20.86 -16.62 -13.86
C THR A 294 -21.01 -15.23 -13.25
N VAL A 295 -19.99 -14.38 -13.37
CA VAL A 295 -20.03 -12.98 -12.92
C VAL A 295 -21.22 -12.26 -13.56
N ARG A 296 -21.41 -12.38 -14.88
CA ARG A 296 -22.53 -11.72 -15.58
C ARG A 296 -23.89 -12.20 -15.09
N ARG A 297 -24.07 -13.51 -14.92
CA ARG A 297 -25.35 -14.13 -14.55
C ARG A 297 -25.72 -13.90 -13.09
N ASP A 298 -24.74 -14.03 -12.20
CA ASP A 298 -24.97 -14.10 -10.75
C ASP A 298 -24.54 -12.84 -10.01
N TRP A 299 -24.14 -11.76 -10.71
CA TRP A 299 -23.85 -10.49 -10.05
C TRP A 299 -25.03 -10.03 -9.20
N GLY A 300 -24.76 -9.68 -7.95
CA GLY A 300 -25.78 -9.34 -6.96
C GLY A 300 -26.14 -10.47 -6.00
N LYS A 301 -25.67 -11.70 -6.26
CA LYS A 301 -25.59 -12.83 -5.32
C LYS A 301 -24.18 -12.86 -4.69
N PRO A 302 -23.88 -13.73 -3.70
CA PRO A 302 -22.53 -13.86 -3.14
C PRO A 302 -21.54 -14.56 -4.09
N VAL A 303 -21.44 -14.09 -5.34
CA VAL A 303 -20.63 -14.74 -6.37
C VAL A 303 -19.16 -14.87 -5.95
N GLY A 304 -18.63 -16.09 -6.05
CA GLY A 304 -17.23 -16.40 -5.77
C GLY A 304 -16.86 -16.40 -4.28
N VAL A 305 -17.83 -16.42 -3.37
CA VAL A 305 -17.59 -16.54 -1.92
C VAL A 305 -16.99 -17.92 -1.60
N GLU A 306 -17.41 -18.96 -2.29
CA GLU A 306 -16.99 -20.35 -2.08
C GLU A 306 -15.51 -20.57 -2.39
N GLU A 307 -14.93 -19.74 -3.26
CA GLU A 307 -13.50 -19.75 -3.59
C GLU A 307 -12.70 -18.76 -2.75
N ARG A 308 -13.30 -17.61 -2.37
CA ARG A 308 -12.58 -16.51 -1.70
C ARG A 308 -12.62 -16.58 -0.18
N ALA A 309 -13.71 -17.06 0.38
CA ALA A 309 -13.90 -17.25 1.81
C ALA A 309 -14.65 -18.56 2.06
N PRO A 310 -14.06 -19.73 1.72
CA PRO A 310 -14.73 -21.01 1.87
C PRO A 310 -15.22 -21.26 3.30
N SER A 311 -14.49 -20.76 4.31
CA SER A 311 -14.87 -20.87 5.72
C SER A 311 -16.15 -20.11 6.07
N MET A 312 -16.51 -19.09 5.27
CA MET A 312 -17.69 -18.25 5.45
C MET A 312 -18.79 -18.52 4.41
N ALA A 313 -18.60 -19.47 3.49
CA ALA A 313 -19.55 -19.73 2.40
C ALA A 313 -20.93 -20.21 2.88
N ASN A 314 -21.01 -20.77 4.10
CA ASN A 314 -22.27 -21.19 4.74
C ASN A 314 -22.76 -20.18 5.79
N ASP A 315 -22.04 -19.09 6.03
CA ASP A 315 -22.47 -18.02 6.91
C ASP A 315 -23.39 -17.07 6.14
N HIS A 316 -24.65 -17.00 6.58
CA HIS A 316 -25.67 -16.22 5.90
C HIS A 316 -25.41 -14.71 5.97
N GLU A 317 -24.97 -14.20 7.13
CA GLU A 317 -24.67 -12.78 7.32
C GLU A 317 -23.50 -12.36 6.43
N PHE A 318 -22.45 -13.17 6.40
CA PHE A 318 -21.30 -12.92 5.53
C PHE A 318 -21.67 -12.97 4.05
N CYS A 319 -22.46 -13.96 3.63
CA CYS A 319 -22.93 -14.07 2.25
C CYS A 319 -23.79 -12.87 1.83
N GLU A 320 -24.72 -12.43 2.67
CA GLU A 320 -25.54 -11.26 2.40
C GLU A 320 -24.71 -9.98 2.31
N TRP A 321 -23.78 -9.79 3.26
CA TRP A 321 -22.82 -8.69 3.23
C TRP A 321 -21.95 -8.74 1.98
N TRP A 322 -21.39 -9.91 1.62
CA TRP A 322 -20.54 -10.07 0.43
C TRP A 322 -21.31 -9.73 -0.84
N ALA A 323 -22.54 -10.21 -0.99
CA ALA A 323 -23.40 -9.87 -2.12
C ALA A 323 -23.67 -8.37 -2.22
N ALA A 324 -23.94 -7.71 -1.09
CA ALA A 324 -24.14 -6.26 -1.04
C ALA A 324 -22.86 -5.48 -1.34
N TYR A 325 -21.72 -5.90 -0.77
CA TYR A 325 -20.40 -5.34 -1.04
C TYR A 325 -20.09 -5.33 -2.54
N LEU A 326 -20.32 -6.45 -3.24
CA LEU A 326 -20.12 -6.55 -4.68
C LEU A 326 -21.00 -5.57 -5.47
N ARG A 327 -22.30 -5.46 -5.11
CA ARG A 327 -23.23 -4.51 -5.77
C ARG A 327 -22.81 -3.06 -5.58
N MET A 328 -22.34 -2.72 -4.38
CA MET A 328 -21.85 -1.37 -4.08
C MET A 328 -20.53 -1.10 -4.81
N GLY A 329 -19.64 -2.09 -4.87
CA GLY A 329 -18.32 -1.95 -5.49
C GLY A 329 -18.34 -1.81 -7.01
N ALA A 330 -19.23 -2.51 -7.73
CA ALA A 330 -19.32 -2.38 -9.19
C ALA A 330 -20.72 -2.75 -9.73
N SER A 331 -21.07 -2.15 -10.88
CA SER A 331 -22.21 -2.61 -11.67
C SER A 331 -21.85 -3.93 -12.39
N PRO A 332 -22.83 -4.76 -12.82
CA PRO A 332 -22.54 -6.05 -13.46
C PRO A 332 -21.63 -5.92 -14.69
N GLY A 333 -21.89 -4.93 -15.55
CA GLY A 333 -21.06 -4.66 -16.73
C GLY A 333 -19.62 -4.29 -16.36
N ALA A 334 -19.46 -3.41 -15.36
CA ALA A 334 -18.14 -3.03 -14.86
C ALA A 334 -17.41 -4.21 -14.23
N ALA A 335 -18.10 -5.06 -13.47
CA ALA A 335 -17.52 -6.24 -12.85
C ALA A 335 -16.97 -7.23 -13.89
N VAL A 336 -17.72 -7.51 -14.95
CA VAL A 336 -17.23 -8.36 -16.06
C VAL A 336 -16.01 -7.72 -16.72
N ALA A 337 -16.07 -6.42 -17.02
CA ALA A 337 -15.01 -5.70 -17.70
C ALA A 337 -13.71 -5.69 -16.86
N LEU A 338 -13.80 -5.34 -15.56
CA LEU A 338 -12.69 -5.42 -14.61
C LEU A 338 -12.11 -6.83 -14.51
N THR A 339 -12.95 -7.86 -14.50
CA THR A 339 -12.48 -9.25 -14.41
C THR A 339 -11.71 -9.68 -15.66
N LYS A 340 -12.12 -9.23 -16.85
CA LYS A 340 -11.41 -9.45 -18.11
C LYS A 340 -10.05 -8.77 -18.11
N MET A 341 -10.01 -7.47 -17.79
CA MET A 341 -8.78 -6.71 -17.65
C MET A 341 -7.82 -7.35 -16.64
N ASN A 342 -8.32 -7.77 -15.47
CA ASN A 342 -7.51 -8.46 -14.47
C ASN A 342 -6.93 -9.81 -14.97
N ALA A 343 -7.56 -10.44 -15.96
CA ALA A 343 -7.05 -11.66 -16.59
C ALA A 343 -5.87 -11.40 -17.55
N GLU A 344 -5.76 -10.17 -18.08
CA GLU A 344 -4.71 -9.75 -19.00
C GLU A 344 -3.45 -9.23 -18.29
N ILE A 345 -3.52 -8.95 -16.98
CA ILE A 345 -2.37 -8.50 -16.20
C ILE A 345 -1.25 -9.57 -16.23
N ASP A 346 -0.06 -9.13 -16.63
CA ASP A 346 1.19 -9.90 -16.58
C ASP A 346 2.32 -8.99 -16.09
N VAL A 347 2.74 -9.16 -14.85
CA VAL A 347 3.83 -8.39 -14.22
C VAL A 347 5.10 -9.21 -14.05
N ARG A 348 5.22 -10.39 -14.68
CA ARG A 348 6.38 -11.28 -14.51
C ARG A 348 7.71 -10.61 -14.82
N SER A 349 7.73 -9.67 -15.76
CA SER A 349 8.90 -8.86 -16.14
C SER A 349 9.20 -7.72 -15.17
N VAL A 350 8.21 -7.29 -14.38
CA VAL A 350 8.34 -6.21 -13.38
C VAL A 350 8.90 -6.74 -12.07
N LEU A 351 8.52 -7.97 -11.65
CA LEU A 351 8.92 -8.53 -10.36
C LEU A 351 10.43 -8.49 -10.11
N PRO A 352 11.31 -8.84 -11.07
CA PRO A 352 12.76 -8.77 -10.89
C PRO A 352 13.29 -7.35 -10.69
N LEU A 353 12.49 -6.32 -10.97
CA LEU A 353 12.85 -4.90 -10.92
C LEU A 353 12.42 -4.24 -9.61
N VAL A 354 11.62 -4.93 -8.78
CA VAL A 354 11.27 -4.47 -7.44
C VAL A 354 12.53 -4.54 -6.56
N ARG A 355 12.94 -3.40 -6.00
CA ARG A 355 14.15 -3.25 -5.19
C ARG A 355 13.88 -2.91 -3.73
N VAL A 356 12.64 -2.60 -3.38
CA VAL A 356 12.24 -2.30 -2.00
C VAL A 356 12.09 -3.58 -1.17
N PRO A 357 12.26 -3.52 0.16
CA PRO A 357 11.95 -4.62 1.05
C PRO A 357 10.56 -5.18 0.74
N THR A 358 10.46 -6.50 0.57
CA THR A 358 9.21 -7.13 0.13
C THR A 358 8.83 -8.32 1.01
N LEU A 359 7.56 -8.37 1.42
CA LEU A 359 6.92 -9.49 2.11
C LEU A 359 5.78 -10.03 1.24
N VAL A 360 5.88 -11.29 0.83
CA VAL A 360 4.82 -12.02 0.13
C VAL A 360 4.19 -13.02 1.09
N MET A 361 2.87 -12.97 1.22
CA MET A 361 2.07 -13.74 2.16
C MET A 361 1.01 -14.55 1.42
N HIS A 362 0.81 -15.80 1.79
CA HIS A 362 -0.18 -16.66 1.13
C HIS A 362 -0.71 -17.74 2.07
N ARG A 363 -1.98 -18.11 1.95
CA ARG A 363 -2.49 -19.32 2.62
C ARG A 363 -2.25 -20.57 1.78
N LYS A 364 -1.83 -21.66 2.40
CA LYS A 364 -1.50 -22.92 1.70
C LYS A 364 -2.68 -23.50 0.92
N GLY A 365 -3.90 -23.34 1.43
CA GLY A 365 -5.12 -23.87 0.84
C GLY A 365 -5.95 -22.86 0.04
N ASP A 366 -5.42 -21.67 -0.27
CA ASP A 366 -6.15 -20.63 -1.00
C ASP A 366 -6.77 -21.20 -2.31
N LEU A 367 -8.11 -21.22 -2.35
CA LEU A 367 -8.88 -21.78 -3.45
C LEU A 367 -9.10 -20.79 -4.60
N CYS A 368 -8.88 -19.49 -4.38
CA CYS A 368 -9.02 -18.47 -5.41
C CYS A 368 -7.73 -18.29 -6.21
N LEU A 369 -6.59 -18.32 -5.52
CA LEU A 369 -5.24 -18.24 -6.08
C LEU A 369 -4.33 -19.25 -5.41
N ARG A 370 -3.70 -20.12 -6.20
CA ARG A 370 -2.88 -21.20 -5.64
C ARG A 370 -1.64 -20.62 -4.96
N VAL A 371 -1.21 -21.23 -3.86
CA VAL A 371 0.00 -20.83 -3.12
C VAL A 371 1.26 -20.77 -4.01
N ASP A 372 1.31 -21.60 -5.06
CA ASP A 372 2.42 -21.60 -6.02
C ASP A 372 2.53 -20.29 -6.81
N GLU A 373 1.42 -19.57 -7.02
CA GLU A 373 1.44 -18.23 -7.63
C GLU A 373 2.19 -17.25 -6.71
N GLY A 374 1.95 -17.31 -5.40
CA GLY A 374 2.67 -16.51 -4.40
C GLY A 374 4.16 -16.89 -4.29
N ARG A 375 4.46 -18.20 -4.29
CA ARG A 375 5.85 -18.70 -4.32
C ARG A 375 6.60 -18.20 -5.55
N TYR A 376 5.95 -18.24 -6.72
CA TYR A 376 6.53 -17.70 -7.94
C TYR A 376 6.83 -16.21 -7.78
N VAL A 377 5.86 -15.41 -7.31
CA VAL A 377 6.06 -13.97 -7.12
C VAL A 377 7.25 -13.70 -6.20
N ALA A 378 7.32 -14.37 -5.05
CA ALA A 378 8.43 -14.23 -4.12
C ALA A 378 9.78 -14.63 -4.75
N SER A 379 9.82 -15.73 -5.50
CA SER A 379 11.05 -16.20 -6.17
C SER A 379 11.59 -15.23 -7.22
N ARG A 380 10.74 -14.34 -7.75
CA ARG A 380 11.11 -13.38 -8.79
C ARG A 380 11.45 -11.99 -8.24
N ILE A 381 11.08 -11.67 -7.00
CA ILE A 381 11.44 -10.41 -6.35
C ILE A 381 12.70 -10.62 -5.51
N PRO A 382 13.83 -9.98 -5.87
CA PRO A 382 15.08 -10.14 -5.13
C PRO A 382 14.97 -9.74 -3.67
N GLY A 383 15.43 -10.63 -2.77
CA GLY A 383 15.43 -10.36 -1.32
C GLY A 383 14.05 -10.39 -0.67
N SER A 384 12.99 -10.83 -1.37
CA SER A 384 11.67 -10.94 -0.75
C SER A 384 11.62 -12.03 0.33
N LYS A 385 10.82 -11.79 1.37
CA LYS A 385 10.44 -12.80 2.37
C LYS A 385 9.12 -13.42 1.94
N PHE A 386 9.03 -14.75 1.97
CA PHE A 386 7.78 -15.48 1.73
C PHE A 386 7.27 -16.13 3.02
N VAL A 387 6.00 -15.89 3.36
CA VAL A 387 5.35 -16.45 4.54
C VAL A 387 4.08 -17.19 4.13
N GLU A 388 4.02 -18.47 4.49
CA GLU A 388 2.84 -19.30 4.31
C GLU A 388 2.03 -19.40 5.60
N PHE A 389 0.72 -19.27 5.47
CA PHE A 389 -0.23 -19.47 6.56
C PHE A 389 -1.08 -20.74 6.32
N ASP A 390 -1.56 -21.33 7.40
CA ASP A 390 -2.63 -22.34 7.32
C ASP A 390 -3.97 -21.69 6.92
N GLY A 391 -4.85 -22.48 6.29
CA GLY A 391 -6.20 -22.08 5.91
C GLY A 391 -6.45 -22.02 4.41
N ASP A 392 -7.73 -21.86 4.06
CA ASP A 392 -8.23 -21.96 2.68
C ASP A 392 -8.77 -20.62 2.13
N ASP A 393 -8.95 -19.63 3.01
CA ASP A 393 -9.52 -18.34 2.64
C ASP A 393 -8.53 -17.44 1.90
N HIS A 394 -8.98 -16.83 0.81
CA HIS A 394 -8.24 -15.86 0.03
C HIS A 394 -8.25 -14.45 0.66
N LEU A 395 -9.29 -14.12 1.44
CA LEU A 395 -9.44 -12.79 2.02
C LEU A 395 -8.60 -12.67 3.31
N PRO A 396 -7.72 -11.66 3.44
CA PRO A 396 -6.80 -11.56 4.58
C PRO A 396 -7.50 -11.28 5.92
N PHE A 397 -8.74 -10.76 5.86
CA PHE A 397 -9.57 -10.46 7.03
C PHE A 397 -10.48 -11.62 7.45
N VAL A 398 -10.44 -12.75 6.76
CA VAL A 398 -11.17 -13.99 7.11
C VAL A 398 -10.18 -15.04 7.60
N GLY A 399 -10.62 -15.97 8.45
CA GLY A 399 -9.76 -17.00 9.05
C GLY A 399 -8.80 -16.41 10.08
N ASP A 400 -7.59 -16.96 10.18
CA ASP A 400 -6.54 -16.42 11.06
C ASP A 400 -5.95 -15.13 10.45
N HIS A 401 -6.62 -14.01 10.71
CA HIS A 401 -6.20 -12.68 10.26
C HIS A 401 -5.16 -12.05 11.20
N GLU A 402 -5.09 -12.47 12.48
CA GLU A 402 -4.11 -11.94 13.44
C GLU A 402 -2.68 -12.37 13.07
N SER A 403 -2.48 -13.60 12.57
CA SER A 403 -1.16 -14.01 12.07
C SER A 403 -0.69 -13.17 10.88
N VAL A 404 -1.62 -12.77 9.99
CA VAL A 404 -1.31 -11.86 8.87
C VAL A 404 -0.91 -10.48 9.38
N ILE A 405 -1.67 -9.92 10.33
CA ILE A 405 -1.38 -8.63 10.95
C ILE A 405 -0.03 -8.64 11.68
N ASN A 406 0.28 -9.72 12.41
CA ASN A 406 1.55 -9.87 13.11
C ASN A 406 2.73 -9.94 12.13
N ALA A 407 2.58 -10.63 11.00
CA ALA A 407 3.61 -10.65 9.95
C ALA A 407 3.83 -9.26 9.34
N VAL A 408 2.75 -8.51 9.08
CA VAL A 408 2.81 -7.11 8.61
C VAL A 408 3.57 -6.24 9.62
N ALA A 409 3.16 -6.25 10.89
CA ALA A 409 3.78 -5.43 11.93
C ALA A 409 5.25 -5.79 12.15
N GLY A 410 5.57 -7.09 12.17
CA GLY A 410 6.94 -7.59 12.29
C GLY A 410 7.81 -7.12 11.13
N PHE A 411 7.34 -7.30 9.89
CA PHE A 411 8.05 -6.85 8.69
C PHE A 411 8.29 -5.34 8.68
N MET A 412 7.29 -4.53 9.02
CA MET A 412 7.45 -3.08 9.12
C MET A 412 8.50 -2.69 10.17
N SER A 413 8.53 -3.39 11.32
CA SER A 413 9.50 -3.11 12.38
C SER A 413 10.94 -3.50 12.04
N GLU A 414 11.13 -4.52 11.21
CA GLU A 414 12.44 -5.01 10.75
C GLU A 414 12.96 -4.24 9.54
N THR A 415 12.10 -3.49 8.85
CA THR A 415 12.46 -2.80 7.61
C THR A 415 13.38 -1.62 7.90
N VAL A 416 14.59 -1.68 7.34
CA VAL A 416 15.57 -0.58 7.37
C VAL A 416 15.52 0.13 6.02
N TRP A 417 15.29 1.44 6.06
CA TRP A 417 15.25 2.29 4.88
C TRP A 417 16.65 2.39 4.28
N GLN A 418 16.77 2.04 3.00
CA GLN A 418 17.97 2.34 2.22
C GLN A 418 17.70 3.53 1.31
N ASP A 419 18.78 4.18 0.85
CA ASP A 419 18.68 5.23 -0.15
C ASP A 419 18.03 4.70 -1.44
N VAL A 420 17.46 5.64 -2.22
CA VAL A 420 16.79 5.32 -3.48
C VAL A 420 17.72 4.47 -4.35
N PRO A 421 17.27 3.32 -4.87
CA PRO A 421 18.09 2.49 -5.74
C PRO A 421 18.65 3.31 -6.90
N GLU A 422 19.92 3.09 -7.27
CA GLU A 422 20.54 3.72 -8.46
C GLU A 422 19.84 3.33 -9.76
N ARG A 423 18.93 2.34 -9.74
CA ARG A 423 18.16 1.85 -10.88
C ARG A 423 16.68 1.77 -10.57
N VAL A 424 15.87 2.34 -11.46
CA VAL A 424 14.40 2.31 -11.38
C VAL A 424 13.80 1.76 -12.66
N LEU A 425 12.56 1.29 -12.58
CA LEU A 425 11.79 0.97 -13.78
C LEU A 425 11.31 2.25 -14.44
N ALA A 426 11.58 2.42 -15.73
CA ALA A 426 11.02 3.50 -16.52
C ALA A 426 10.68 3.04 -17.94
N THR A 427 9.73 3.74 -18.58
CA THR A 427 9.51 3.60 -20.01
C THR A 427 10.40 4.58 -20.75
N VAL A 428 11.23 4.09 -21.66
CA VAL A 428 12.09 4.90 -22.52
C VAL A 428 11.55 4.90 -23.94
N MET A 429 11.40 6.10 -24.50
CA MET A 429 11.05 6.35 -25.89
C MET A 429 12.27 6.90 -26.62
N THR A 430 12.58 6.32 -27.77
CA THR A 430 13.49 6.94 -28.75
C THR A 430 12.69 7.35 -29.98
N VAL A 431 12.84 8.60 -30.39
CA VAL A 431 12.37 9.14 -31.66
C VAL A 431 13.57 9.32 -32.57
N LYS A 432 13.64 8.55 -33.64
CA LYS A 432 14.67 8.66 -34.68
C LYS A 432 14.17 9.55 -35.81
N ILE A 433 14.92 10.60 -36.12
CA ILE A 433 14.63 11.54 -37.21
C ILE A 433 15.37 11.03 -38.46
N VAL A 434 14.64 10.76 -39.54
CA VAL A 434 15.20 10.17 -40.77
C VAL A 434 15.81 11.24 -41.68
N ASP A 435 15.24 12.45 -41.70
CA ASP A 435 15.73 13.58 -42.50
C ASP A 435 15.99 14.82 -41.62
N ILE A 436 17.22 15.35 -41.64
CA ILE A 436 17.77 16.22 -40.58
C ILE A 436 17.46 17.72 -40.83
N GLU A 437 16.70 18.06 -41.86
CA GLU A 437 16.68 19.44 -42.41
C GLU A 437 15.93 20.51 -41.58
N GLY A 438 15.43 20.23 -40.36
CA GLY A 438 14.64 21.23 -39.63
C GLY A 438 14.78 21.26 -38.12
N GLU A 439 15.37 22.33 -37.57
CA GLU A 439 15.30 22.70 -36.13
C GLU A 439 13.83 22.76 -35.61
N SER A 440 12.86 22.93 -36.54
CA SER A 440 11.43 22.94 -36.26
C SER A 440 10.84 21.59 -35.83
N ILE A 441 11.32 20.44 -36.34
CA ILE A 441 10.76 19.13 -35.96
C ILE A 441 11.13 18.77 -34.52
N ARG A 442 12.36 19.09 -34.13
CA ARG A 442 12.87 18.84 -32.78
C ARG A 442 12.05 19.57 -31.73
N GLN A 443 11.79 20.86 -31.93
CA GLN A 443 10.95 21.65 -31.04
C GLN A 443 9.53 21.09 -30.92
N ARG A 444 8.97 20.54 -32.02
CA ARG A 444 7.67 19.85 -31.99
C ARG A 444 7.73 18.57 -31.16
N ILE A 445 8.76 17.74 -31.36
CA ILE A 445 8.95 16.49 -30.61
C ILE A 445 9.11 16.78 -29.10
N GLU A 446 9.96 17.73 -28.72
CA GLU A 446 10.17 18.14 -27.33
C GLU A 446 8.89 18.68 -26.68
N ARG A 447 8.13 19.47 -27.44
CA ARG A 447 6.82 19.97 -26.99
C ARG A 447 5.85 18.82 -26.76
N SER A 448 5.77 17.85 -27.67
CA SER A 448 4.91 16.68 -27.51
C SER A 448 5.32 15.85 -26.30
N ILE A 449 6.62 15.57 -26.12
CA ILE A 449 7.14 14.88 -24.91
C ILE A 449 6.67 15.61 -23.65
N SER A 450 6.84 16.94 -23.59
CA SER A 450 6.43 17.74 -22.43
C SER A 450 4.92 17.73 -22.20
N LEU A 451 4.11 17.80 -23.27
CA LEU A 451 2.64 17.74 -23.19
C LEU A 451 2.15 16.41 -22.60
N PHE A 452 2.85 15.32 -22.92
CA PHE A 452 2.59 13.99 -22.37
C PHE A 452 3.42 13.70 -21.10
N ARG A 453 3.91 14.73 -20.39
CA ARG A 453 4.66 14.61 -19.13
C ARG A 453 5.90 13.71 -19.20
N GLY A 454 6.49 13.55 -20.37
CA GLY A 454 7.78 12.88 -20.53
C GLY A 454 8.94 13.80 -20.17
N SER A 455 10.07 13.21 -19.79
CA SER A 455 11.31 13.90 -19.47
C SER A 455 12.36 13.61 -20.55
N PRO A 456 12.81 14.59 -21.35
CA PRO A 456 13.88 14.37 -22.32
C PRO A 456 15.22 14.09 -21.61
N ILE A 457 15.94 13.09 -22.10
CA ILE A 457 17.20 12.60 -21.53
C ILE A 457 18.37 12.94 -22.42
N ASP A 458 18.22 12.69 -23.72
CA ASP A 458 19.23 12.95 -24.73
C ASP A 458 18.57 13.59 -25.95
N LEU A 459 19.20 14.65 -26.42
CA LEU A 459 18.81 15.44 -27.57
C LEU A 459 19.91 15.33 -28.63
N GLY A 460 20.35 14.10 -28.93
CA GLY A 460 21.30 13.80 -30.01
C GLY A 460 20.80 14.29 -31.37
N SER A 461 21.68 14.45 -32.36
CA SER A 461 21.34 15.09 -33.65
C SER A 461 20.29 14.33 -34.46
N ASP A 462 20.30 12.99 -34.40
CA ASP A 462 19.47 12.07 -35.16
C ASP A 462 18.45 11.31 -34.28
N ASN A 463 18.65 11.28 -32.96
CA ASN A 463 17.76 10.62 -32.00
C ASN A 463 17.43 11.54 -30.83
N ILE A 464 16.15 11.58 -30.46
CA ILE A 464 15.66 12.18 -29.22
C ILE A 464 15.21 11.05 -28.31
N VAL A 465 15.77 11.00 -27.10
CA VAL A 465 15.46 9.98 -26.09
C VAL A 465 14.76 10.65 -24.91
N ALA A 466 13.63 10.09 -24.47
CA ALA A 466 12.85 10.58 -23.34
C ALA A 466 12.34 9.43 -22.46
N THR A 467 12.21 9.70 -21.17
CA THR A 467 11.56 8.80 -20.21
C THR A 467 10.13 9.21 -19.91
N PHE A 468 9.34 8.21 -19.59
CA PHE A 468 7.99 8.32 -19.08
C PHE A 468 7.87 7.41 -17.85
N ASP A 469 7.11 7.89 -16.89
CA ASP A 469 6.63 7.18 -15.72
C ASP A 469 5.57 6.11 -16.05
N GLY A 470 5.15 6.03 -17.32
CA GLY A 470 4.33 4.92 -17.76
C GLY A 470 4.17 4.70 -19.28
N PRO A 471 3.96 3.44 -19.70
CA PRO A 471 4.02 3.02 -21.10
C PRO A 471 2.86 3.50 -21.99
N ALA A 472 1.63 3.54 -21.50
CA ALA A 472 0.48 3.98 -22.31
C ALA A 472 0.61 5.46 -22.68
N ARG A 473 1.14 6.26 -21.75
CA ARG A 473 1.46 7.68 -21.97
C ARG A 473 2.52 7.85 -23.05
N ALA A 474 3.59 7.06 -22.97
CA ALA A 474 4.67 7.06 -23.94
C ALA A 474 4.19 6.65 -25.35
N ILE A 475 3.34 5.63 -25.46
CA ILE A 475 2.73 5.22 -26.74
C ILE A 475 1.91 6.36 -27.34
N ARG A 476 1.02 6.98 -26.55
CA ARG A 476 0.17 8.09 -27.03
C ARG A 476 1.01 9.29 -27.47
N CYS A 477 2.10 9.58 -26.75
CA CYS A 477 3.08 10.58 -27.17
C CYS A 477 3.72 10.22 -28.51
N GLY A 478 4.15 8.96 -28.68
CA GLY A 478 4.72 8.46 -29.93
C GLY A 478 3.75 8.59 -31.11
N LEU A 479 2.49 8.18 -30.93
CA LEU A 479 1.45 8.33 -31.95
C LEU A 479 1.19 9.81 -32.31
N ALA A 480 1.16 10.70 -31.32
CA ALA A 480 1.02 12.13 -31.55
C ALA A 480 2.20 12.70 -32.37
N ILE A 481 3.43 12.27 -32.05
CA ILE A 481 4.65 12.65 -32.79
C ILE A 481 4.59 12.16 -34.24
N ILE A 482 4.22 10.90 -34.47
CA ILE A 482 4.03 10.35 -35.82
C ILE A 482 2.96 11.15 -36.59
N GLY A 483 1.83 11.46 -35.94
CA GLY A 483 0.74 12.23 -36.54
C GLY A 483 1.15 13.65 -36.91
N ASP A 484 1.93 14.32 -36.05
CA ASP A 484 2.49 15.64 -36.34
C ASP A 484 3.50 15.59 -37.49
N ALA A 485 4.46 14.66 -37.45
CA ALA A 485 5.47 14.50 -38.48
C ALA A 485 4.85 14.24 -39.87
N ARG A 486 3.82 13.39 -39.93
CA ARG A 486 3.07 13.14 -41.17
C ARG A 486 2.40 14.40 -41.72
N ARG A 487 1.91 15.30 -40.86
CA ARG A 487 1.29 16.57 -41.29
C ARG A 487 2.30 17.59 -41.81
N SER A 488 3.51 17.59 -41.26
CA SER A 488 4.59 18.48 -41.68
C SER A 488 5.46 17.92 -42.81
N GLY A 489 5.25 16.66 -43.20
CA GLY A 489 6.06 15.99 -44.21
C GLY A 489 7.41 15.50 -43.71
N ASP A 490 7.57 15.37 -42.39
CA ASP A 490 8.78 14.85 -41.76
C ASP A 490 8.73 13.31 -41.64
N ALA A 491 9.91 12.70 -41.71
CA ALA A 491 10.08 11.25 -41.55
C ALA A 491 10.68 10.92 -40.18
N VAL A 492 9.90 10.22 -39.35
CA VAL A 492 10.32 9.79 -38.00
C VAL A 492 9.95 8.34 -37.73
N ARG A 493 10.68 7.72 -36.80
CA ARG A 493 10.46 6.36 -36.31
C ARG A 493 10.46 6.36 -34.79
N VAL A 494 9.56 5.63 -34.15
CA VAL A 494 9.48 5.62 -32.68
C VAL A 494 9.68 4.20 -32.16
N GLY A 495 10.59 4.05 -31.20
CA GLY A 495 10.83 2.81 -30.48
C GLY A 495 10.62 2.98 -28.98
N LEU A 496 9.90 2.04 -28.36
CA LEU A 496 9.56 2.07 -26.94
C LEU A 496 9.93 0.79 -26.21
N HIS A 497 10.51 0.95 -25.02
CA HIS A 497 10.77 -0.14 -24.11
C HIS A 497 10.55 0.28 -22.64
N THR A 498 10.08 -0.64 -21.81
CA THR A 498 9.99 -0.46 -20.35
C THR A 498 10.95 -1.44 -19.69
N GLY A 499 11.91 -0.92 -18.93
CA GLY A 499 12.95 -1.72 -18.28
C GLY A 499 13.77 -0.92 -17.26
N GLU A 500 14.84 -1.53 -16.74
CA GLU A 500 15.76 -0.86 -15.81
C GLU A 500 16.46 0.32 -16.48
N CYS A 501 16.45 1.46 -15.79
CA CYS A 501 17.22 2.65 -16.13
C CYS A 501 18.11 3.04 -14.95
N ASP A 502 19.39 3.32 -15.22
CA ASP A 502 20.31 3.92 -14.25
C ASP A 502 19.92 5.38 -14.04
N VAL A 503 19.78 5.81 -12.78
CA VAL A 503 19.47 7.18 -12.37
C VAL A 503 20.72 7.77 -11.72
N VAL A 504 21.63 8.33 -12.52
CA VAL A 504 22.82 9.02 -12.01
C VAL A 504 22.70 10.51 -12.29
N GLY A 505 22.52 11.31 -11.23
CA GLY A 505 22.44 12.78 -11.34
C GLY A 505 21.31 13.29 -12.24
N GLY A 506 20.19 12.57 -12.30
CA GLY A 506 19.03 12.92 -13.15
C GLY A 506 19.18 12.56 -14.63
N ARG A 507 20.26 11.84 -15.01
CA ARG A 507 20.41 11.27 -16.37
C ARG A 507 20.04 9.80 -16.34
N TYR A 508 19.16 9.42 -17.25
CA TYR A 508 18.65 8.06 -17.39
C TYR A 508 19.50 7.29 -18.42
N GLY A 509 20.26 6.31 -17.96
CA GLY A 509 21.11 5.45 -18.81
C GLY A 509 20.72 3.98 -18.74
N GLY A 510 21.45 3.12 -19.45
CA GLY A 510 21.36 1.66 -19.30
C GLY A 510 20.57 0.94 -20.39
N VAL A 511 20.35 -0.35 -20.17
CA VAL A 511 19.84 -1.32 -21.17
C VAL A 511 18.52 -0.88 -21.79
N ALA A 512 17.62 -0.26 -21.01
CA ALA A 512 16.34 0.19 -21.53
C ALA A 512 16.46 1.30 -22.59
N SER A 513 17.42 2.21 -22.41
CA SER A 513 17.70 3.28 -23.39
C SER A 513 18.27 2.68 -24.67
N GLU A 514 19.30 1.84 -24.58
CA GLU A 514 19.90 1.17 -25.74
C GLU A 514 18.87 0.36 -26.52
N LEU A 515 18.03 -0.42 -25.82
CA LEU A 515 17.00 -1.22 -26.46
C LEU A 515 15.94 -0.35 -27.15
N SER A 516 15.49 0.75 -26.54
CA SER A 516 14.54 1.68 -27.19
C SER A 516 15.10 2.26 -28.49
N GLN A 517 16.40 2.57 -28.53
CA GLN A 517 17.08 3.06 -29.72
C GLN A 517 17.21 1.99 -30.80
N ARG A 518 17.52 0.75 -30.43
CA ARG A 518 17.56 -0.39 -31.36
C ARG A 518 16.18 -0.67 -31.96
N ILE A 519 15.12 -0.58 -31.15
CA ILE A 519 13.74 -0.71 -31.62
C ILE A 519 13.39 0.42 -32.60
N ALA A 520 13.73 1.68 -32.28
CA ALA A 520 13.46 2.82 -33.16
C ALA A 520 14.23 2.73 -34.49
N ALA A 521 15.45 2.19 -34.47
CA ALA A 521 16.24 1.96 -35.67
C ALA A 521 15.65 0.85 -36.56
N PHE A 522 15.03 -0.16 -35.95
CA PHE A 522 14.35 -1.27 -36.63
C PHE A 522 12.98 -0.86 -37.21
N ALA A 523 12.27 0.06 -36.55
CA ALA A 523 10.95 0.50 -36.95
C ALA A 523 10.91 1.07 -38.39
N ASP A 524 9.78 0.85 -39.06
CA ASP A 524 9.47 1.48 -40.33
C ASP A 524 9.12 2.96 -40.14
N GLU A 525 9.28 3.76 -41.20
CA GLU A 525 8.92 5.17 -41.15
C GLU A 525 7.44 5.37 -40.84
N GLY A 526 7.15 6.27 -39.90
CA GLY A 526 5.78 6.56 -39.50
C GLY A 526 5.14 5.51 -38.60
N THR A 527 5.92 4.58 -38.01
CA THR A 527 5.40 3.60 -37.05
C THR A 527 5.91 3.80 -35.63
N VAL A 528 5.14 3.27 -34.67
CA VAL A 528 5.53 3.13 -33.27
C VAL A 528 5.70 1.64 -32.99
N VAL A 529 6.95 1.23 -32.76
CA VAL A 529 7.27 -0.17 -32.40
C VAL A 529 7.56 -0.25 -30.91
N VAL A 530 7.00 -1.27 -30.25
CA VAL A 530 7.17 -1.50 -28.82
C VAL A 530 7.68 -2.91 -28.52
N SER A 531 8.40 -3.04 -27.40
CA SER A 531 8.72 -4.34 -26.83
C SER A 531 7.50 -5.02 -26.16
N ARG A 532 7.56 -6.34 -25.97
CA ARG A 532 6.54 -7.10 -25.21
C ARG A 532 6.23 -6.51 -23.84
N THR A 533 7.23 -6.05 -23.09
CA THR A 533 7.02 -5.48 -21.75
C THR A 533 6.10 -4.26 -21.78
N VAL A 534 6.26 -3.39 -22.78
CA VAL A 534 5.38 -2.23 -22.97
C VAL A 534 3.94 -2.69 -23.23
N LYS A 535 3.76 -3.64 -24.15
CA LYS A 535 2.45 -4.21 -24.50
C LYS A 535 1.75 -4.84 -23.29
N ASP A 536 2.48 -5.62 -22.49
CA ASP A 536 1.93 -6.33 -21.33
C ASP A 536 1.52 -5.34 -20.20
N LEU A 537 2.20 -4.19 -20.08
CA LEU A 537 1.88 -3.16 -19.08
C LEU A 537 0.72 -2.23 -19.45
N VAL A 538 0.32 -2.18 -20.72
CA VAL A 538 -0.80 -1.35 -21.20
C VAL A 538 -2.07 -2.16 -21.49
N ALA A 539 -2.16 -3.38 -20.95
CA ALA A 539 -3.37 -4.19 -21.01
C ALA A 539 -4.62 -3.40 -20.55
N GLY A 540 -5.73 -3.57 -21.28
CA GLY A 540 -6.98 -2.84 -21.05
C GLY A 540 -7.07 -1.42 -21.63
N SER A 541 -5.97 -0.83 -22.13
CA SER A 541 -5.92 0.55 -22.65
C SER A 541 -6.76 0.83 -23.90
N GLY A 542 -7.22 -0.22 -24.58
CA GLY A 542 -7.78 -0.13 -25.93
C GLY A 542 -6.72 0.03 -27.03
N ILE A 543 -5.43 0.13 -26.70
CA ILE A 543 -4.34 0.22 -27.69
C ILE A 543 -4.19 -1.14 -28.37
N GLY A 544 -4.28 -1.15 -29.71
CA GLY A 544 -4.11 -2.36 -30.50
C GLY A 544 -2.63 -2.63 -30.83
N PHE A 545 -2.31 -3.92 -31.03
CA PHE A 545 -0.95 -4.36 -31.38
C PHE A 545 -0.96 -5.43 -32.46
N ASN A 546 -0.02 -5.32 -33.41
CA ASN A 546 0.31 -6.39 -34.36
C ASN A 546 1.70 -6.96 -34.05
N GLU A 547 1.83 -8.29 -33.90
CA GLU A 547 3.12 -8.93 -33.63
C GLU A 547 4.01 -8.91 -34.88
N ILE A 548 5.21 -8.34 -34.74
CA ILE A 548 6.25 -8.29 -35.78
C ILE A 548 7.17 -9.54 -35.70
N GLY A 549 7.27 -10.13 -34.50
CA GLY A 549 8.02 -11.34 -34.20
C GLY A 549 9.22 -11.12 -33.27
N LEU A 550 10.09 -12.13 -33.18
CA LEU A 550 11.31 -12.10 -32.38
C LEU A 550 12.45 -11.40 -33.13
N ARG A 551 13.29 -10.68 -32.39
CA ARG A 551 14.48 -9.98 -32.87
C ARG A 551 15.62 -10.08 -31.85
N SER A 552 16.84 -10.21 -32.35
CA SER A 552 18.05 -10.06 -31.54
C SER A 552 18.75 -8.77 -31.94
N PHE A 553 19.29 -8.06 -30.97
CA PHE A 553 19.99 -6.80 -31.21
C PHE A 553 21.46 -6.94 -30.80
N GLU A 554 22.36 -6.46 -31.64
CA GLU A 554 23.79 -6.48 -31.35
C GLU A 554 24.09 -5.67 -30.07
N GLY A 555 24.78 -6.31 -29.12
CA GLY A 555 25.14 -5.74 -27.82
C GLY A 555 24.08 -5.89 -26.73
N ILE A 556 22.90 -6.45 -27.03
CA ILE A 556 21.83 -6.66 -26.06
C ILE A 556 21.53 -8.16 -25.96
N GLU A 557 21.60 -8.72 -24.75
CA GLU A 557 21.36 -10.14 -24.53
C GLU A 557 19.89 -10.53 -24.76
N GLY A 558 19.66 -11.71 -25.32
CA GLY A 558 18.34 -12.31 -25.49
C GLY A 558 17.62 -12.02 -26.80
N GLU A 559 16.45 -12.65 -26.95
CA GLU A 559 15.51 -12.38 -28.05
C GLU A 559 14.33 -11.54 -27.57
N TRP A 560 13.99 -10.52 -28.33
CA TRP A 560 13.00 -9.52 -27.99
C TRP A 560 11.82 -9.62 -28.94
N ARG A 561 10.64 -9.86 -28.38
CA ARG A 561 9.40 -9.88 -29.16
C ARG A 561 8.87 -8.46 -29.32
N LEU A 562 8.64 -8.06 -30.57
CA LEU A 562 8.25 -6.70 -30.94
C LEU A 562 6.83 -6.63 -31.52
N PHE A 563 6.20 -5.49 -31.34
CA PHE A 563 4.84 -5.22 -31.77
C PHE A 563 4.74 -3.82 -32.39
N ASP A 564 4.03 -3.71 -33.52
CA ASP A 564 3.58 -2.43 -34.05
C ASP A 564 2.33 -1.99 -33.30
N VAL A 565 2.28 -0.71 -32.92
CA VAL A 565 1.05 -0.11 -32.39
C VAL A 565 0.10 0.18 -33.55
N ILE A 566 -1.14 -0.27 -33.42
CA ILE A 566 -2.22 0.03 -34.37
C ILE A 566 -3.28 0.88 -33.68
N ASP A 567 -3.81 1.83 -34.46
CA ASP A 567 -4.91 2.72 -34.10
C ASP A 567 -6.26 2.06 -34.41
#